data_AF-A0A2R5EYX6-F1
#
_entry.id   AF-A0A2R5EYX6-F1
#
_cell.length_a   1.000
_cell.length_b   1.000
_cell.length_c   1.000
_cell.angle_alpha   90.00
_cell.angle_beta   90.00
_cell.angle_gamma   90.00
#
_symmetry.space_group_name_H-M   'P 1'
#
loop_
_entity.id
_entity.type
_entity.pdbx_description
1 polymer ?
#
loop_
_entity_poly.entity_id
_entity_poly.type
_entity_poly.pdbx_seq_one_letter_code
_entity_poly.pdbx_strand_id
1 'polypeptide(L)' 'MPRVPASGERYAEAYYAGDRSELAVCLDEVADVIAATDSYAGLARFIEPLFDAARRGRTWDESTDIREKWRVPLH' A
#
# COMPACT_ATOMS: atom_id res chain seq x y z
N MET A 1 -11.63 5.17 -16.59
CA MET A 1 -11.06 4.42 -15.45
C MET A 1 -10.00 5.30 -14.81
N PRO A 2 -9.83 5.29 -13.47
CA PRO A 2 -8.76 6.07 -12.83
C PRO A 2 -7.39 5.58 -13.33
N ARG A 3 -6.42 6.49 -13.38
CA ARG A 3 -5.01 6.17 -13.65
C ARG A 3 -4.53 5.14 -12.63
N VAL A 4 -3.77 4.13 -13.06
CA VAL A 4 -3.14 3.15 -12.15
C VAL A 4 -1.64 3.37 -12.24
N PRO A 5 -1.00 4.14 -11.34
CA PRO A 5 0.42 4.46 -11.44
C PRO A 5 1.28 3.20 -11.55
N ALA A 6 1.00 2.20 -10.71
CA ALA A 6 1.72 0.92 -10.65
C ALA A 6 1.69 0.07 -11.94
N SER A 7 0.86 0.39 -12.94
CA SER A 7 0.86 -0.32 -14.22
C SER A 7 1.93 0.17 -15.20
N GLY A 8 2.70 1.21 -14.87
CA GLY A 8 3.80 1.70 -15.71
C GLY A 8 4.99 0.75 -15.72
N GLU A 9 5.63 0.57 -16.89
CA GLU A 9 6.79 -0.32 -17.07
C GLU A 9 7.91 -0.04 -16.06
N ARG A 10 8.23 1.24 -15.81
CA ARG A 10 9.20 1.68 -14.80
C ARG A 10 8.99 1.02 -13.43
N TYR A 11 7.73 0.94 -12.98
CA TYR A 11 7.41 0.39 -11.66
C TYR A 11 7.34 -1.15 -11.67
N ALA A 12 7.00 -1.75 -12.81
CA ALA A 12 7.10 -3.19 -12.98
C ALA A 12 8.58 -3.65 -12.94
N GLU A 13 9.48 -2.94 -13.62
CA GLU A 13 10.92 -3.21 -13.58
C GLU A 13 11.48 -3.04 -12.16
N ALA A 14 11.13 -1.95 -11.48
CA ALA A 14 11.52 -1.72 -10.09
C ALA A 14 11.07 -2.85 -9.14
N TYR A 15 9.86 -3.37 -9.35
CA TYR A 15 9.34 -4.50 -8.59
C TYR A 15 10.22 -5.75 -8.75
N TYR A 16 10.57 -6.12 -9.98
CA TYR A 16 11.42 -7.29 -10.24
C TYR A 16 12.88 -7.08 -9.84
N ALA A 17 13.39 -5.85 -9.89
CA ALA A 17 14.72 -5.49 -9.43
C ALA A 17 14.83 -5.38 -7.90
N GLY A 18 13.70 -5.33 -7.18
CA GLY A 18 13.65 -5.07 -5.75
C GLY A 18 14.02 -3.63 -5.37
N ASP A 19 13.88 -2.68 -6.30
CA ASP A 19 14.21 -1.27 -6.07
C ASP A 19 13.12 -0.58 -5.25
N ARG A 20 13.29 -0.61 -3.93
CA ARG A 20 12.36 0.00 -2.98
C ARG A 20 12.30 1.52 -3.07
N SER A 21 13.36 2.17 -3.55
CA SER A 21 13.39 3.63 -3.66
C SER A 21 12.45 4.08 -4.78
N GLU A 22 12.51 3.38 -5.91
CA GLU A 22 11.64 3.62 -7.06
C GLU A 22 10.18 3.24 -6.75
N LEU A 23 9.95 2.14 -6.04
CA LEU A 23 8.61 1.77 -5.56
C LEU A 23 8.02 2.76 -4.56
N ALA A 24 8.84 3.48 -3.79
CA ALA A 24 8.35 4.53 -2.89
C ALA A 24 7.77 5.72 -3.67
N VAL A 25 8.35 6.07 -4.82
CA VAL A 25 7.80 7.10 -5.71
C VAL A 25 6.43 6.66 -6.26
N CYS A 26 6.31 5.40 -6.69
CA CYS A 26 5.03 4.83 -7.10
C CYS A 26 3.97 4.92 -6.00
N LEU A 27 4.37 4.64 -4.76
CA LEU A 27 3.46 4.68 -3.60
C LEU A 27 2.85 6.07 -3.39
N ASP A 28 3.65 7.13 -3.52
CA ASP A 28 3.14 8.50 -3.39
C ASP A 28 2.17 8.84 -4.53
N GLU A 29 2.47 8.46 -5.77
CA GLU A 29 1.52 8.64 -6.89
C GLU A 29 0.21 7.86 -6.70
N VAL A 30 0.28 6.64 -6.13
CA VAL A 30 -0.90 5.83 -5.81
C VAL A 30 -1.72 6.50 -4.70
N ALA A 31 -1.04 7.03 -3.67
CA ALA A 31 -1.70 7.76 -2.60
C ALA A 31 -2.46 8.98 -3.14
N ASP A 32 -1.86 9.76 -4.05
CA ASP A 32 -2.51 10.92 -4.67
C ASP A 32 -3.76 10.53 -5.47
N VAL A 33 -3.68 9.46 -6.28
CA VAL A 33 -4.83 8.97 -7.06
C VAL A 33 -5.97 8.52 -6.14
N ILE A 34 -5.65 7.81 -5.06
CA ILE A 34 -6.66 7.30 -4.11
C ILE A 34 -7.25 8.46 -3.30
N ALA A 35 -6.43 9.43 -2.89
CA ALA A 35 -6.86 10.61 -2.15
C ALA A 35 -7.85 11.50 -2.93
N ALA A 36 -7.75 11.48 -4.26
CA ALA A 36 -8.66 12.21 -5.15
C ALA A 36 -10.06 11.58 -5.29
N THR A 37 -10.32 10.42 -4.68
CA THR A 37 -11.64 9.76 -4.76
C THR A 37 -12.63 10.34 -3.76
N ASP A 38 -13.91 10.47 -4.14
CA ASP A 38 -14.96 11.08 -3.29
C ASP A 38 -15.11 10.38 -1.92
N SER A 39 -14.89 9.07 -1.88
CA SER A 39 -15.01 8.26 -0.66
C SER A 39 -13.79 8.37 0.26
N TYR A 40 -12.68 8.95 -0.20
CA TYR A 40 -11.42 8.94 0.54
C TYR A 40 -11.55 9.57 1.93
N ALA A 41 -12.18 10.74 2.01
CA ALA A 41 -12.31 11.49 3.26
C ALA A 41 -12.98 10.66 4.37
N GLY A 42 -14.00 9.85 4.03
CA GLY A 42 -14.69 8.97 4.98
C GLY A 42 -13.87 7.75 5.40
N LEU A 43 -12.87 7.36 4.59
CA LEU A 43 -12.05 6.17 4.78
C LEU A 43 -10.62 6.48 5.23
N ALA A 44 -10.19 7.75 5.21
CA ALA A 44 -8.83 8.17 5.47
C ALA A 44 -8.27 7.61 6.79
N ARG A 45 -9.09 7.57 7.86
CA ARG A 45 -8.71 6.98 9.16
C ARG A 45 -8.22 5.53 9.10
N PHE A 46 -8.66 4.77 8.08
CA PHE A 46 -8.27 3.39 7.85
C PHE A 46 -7.15 3.25 6.82
N ILE A 47 -7.05 4.20 5.88
CA ILE A 47 -6.10 4.17 4.76
C ILE A 47 -4.76 4.79 5.16
N GLU A 48 -4.75 5.96 5.80
CA GLU A 48 -3.54 6.70 6.14
C GLU A 48 -2.53 5.91 6.99
N PRO A 49 -2.94 5.06 7.97
CA PRO A 49 -1.99 4.22 8.69
C PRO A 49 -1.18 3.27 7.80
N LEU A 50 -1.78 2.78 6.69
CA LEU A 50 -1.10 1.93 5.71
C LEU A 50 -0.04 2.73 4.94
N PHE A 51 -0.38 3.93 4.46
CA PHE A 51 0.57 4.77 3.75
C PHE A 51 1.72 5.24 4.65
N ASP A 52 1.43 5.65 5.89
CA ASP A 52 2.49 5.97 6.87
C ASP A 52 3.41 4.77 7.14
N ALA A 53 2.86 3.56 7.28
CA ALA A 53 3.66 2.36 7.45
C ALA A 53 4.57 2.09 6.26
N ALA A 54 4.03 2.15 5.05
CA ALA A 54 4.76 1.88 3.83
C ALA A 54 5.86 2.93 3.57
N ARG A 55 5.58 4.23 3.79
CA ARG A 55 6.59 5.32 3.69
C ARG A 55 7.73 5.16 4.68
N ARG A 56 7.47 4.61 5.87
CA ARG A 56 8.49 4.28 6.88
C ARG A 56 9.25 2.99 6.59
N GLY A 57 8.97 2.32 5.47
CA GLY A 57 9.57 1.04 5.12
C GLY A 57 9.18 -0.10 6.07
N ARG A 58 8.07 0.02 6.81
CA ARG A 58 7.56 -1.09 7.63
C ARG A 58 7.08 -2.19 6.70
N THR A 59 7.56 -3.40 6.93
CA THR A 59 7.13 -4.59 6.21
C THR A 59 6.13 -5.37 7.05
N TRP A 60 5.26 -6.13 6.39
CA TRP A 60 4.45 -7.13 7.07
C TRP A 60 5.36 -8.26 7.56
N ASP A 61 5.21 -8.62 8.83
CA ASP A 61 5.85 -9.83 9.37
C ASP A 61 4.98 -11.04 9.05
N GLU A 62 5.40 -11.81 8.05
CA GLU A 62 4.70 -13.01 7.59
C GLU A 62 4.66 -14.13 8.64
N SER A 63 5.50 -14.07 9.68
CA SER A 63 5.45 -15.04 10.78
C SER A 63 4.32 -14.76 11.79
N THR A 64 3.73 -13.57 11.75
CA THR A 64 2.61 -13.20 12.62
C THR A 64 1.29 -13.80 12.12
N ASP A 65 0.60 -14.58 12.94
CA ASP A 65 -0.74 -15.09 12.62
C ASP A 65 -1.79 -13.97 12.65
N ILE A 66 -2.23 -13.57 11.46
CA ILE A 66 -3.21 -12.50 11.25
C ILE A 66 -4.59 -12.88 11.83
N ARG A 67 -4.90 -14.17 11.94
CA ARG A 67 -6.20 -14.67 12.39
C ARG A 67 -6.52 -14.19 13.80
N GLU A 68 -5.51 -14.12 14.67
CA GLU A 68 -5.66 -13.59 16.03
C GLU A 68 -6.16 -12.14 16.01
N LYS A 69 -5.52 -11.28 15.21
CA LYS A 69 -5.93 -9.87 15.05
C LYS A 69 -7.33 -9.74 14.46
N TRP A 70 -7.72 -10.65 13.59
CA TRP A 70 -9.00 -10.62 12.88
C TRP A 70 -10.11 -11.39 13.62
N ARG A 71 -9.80 -11.95 14.80
CA ARG A 71 -10.73 -12.78 15.59
C ARG A 71 -11.31 -13.95 14.80
N VAL A 72 -10.53 -14.49 13.87
CA VAL A 72 -10.88 -15.72 13.17
C VAL A 72 -10.63 -16.88 14.14
N PRO A 73 -11.59 -17.78 14.37
CA PRO A 73 -11.39 -18.87 15.30
C PRO A 73 -10.23 -19.77 14.86
N LEU A 74 -9.35 -20.08 15.81
CA LEU A 74 -8.29 -21.07 15.63
C LEU A 74 -8.85 -22.42 16.08
N HIS A 75 -9.15 -23.30 15.12
CA HIS A 75 -9.55 -24.68 15.37
C HIS A 75 -8.32 -25.58 15.30
#